data_AF-A0A1B6H519-F1
#
_entry.id   AF-A0A1B6H519-F1
#
_cell.length_a   1.000
_cell.length_b   1.000
_cell.length_c   1.000
_cell.angle_alpha   90.00
_cell.angle_beta   90.00
_cell.angle_gamma   90.00
#
_symmetry.space_group_name_H-M   'P 1'
#
loop_
_entity.id
_entity.type
_entity.pdbx_description
1 polymer ?
#
loop_
_entity_poly.entity_id
_entity_poly.type
_entity_poly.pdbx_seq_one_letter_code
_entity_poly.pdbx_strand_id
1 'polypeptide(L)'
;YNSFLTTFQSLFFSAFPKSTFTVNTLNNNKKKTWITKELKEASKMKRKLFEISKFNECESFKNYFKQFKTKYNKDIKNSKRQSNKKLILTSKNVSKATWLVVKEELGSWRNKICHEINMNGKTIHNPTAISN
;
A
#
# COMPACT_ATOMS: atom_id res chain seq x y z
N TYR A 1 30.08 8.86 -21.63
CA TYR A 1 28.82 8.77 -20.88
C TYR A 1 28.84 7.62 -19.86
N ASN A 2 29.04 6.37 -20.29
CA ASN A 2 29.02 5.21 -19.39
C ASN A 2 30.11 5.23 -18.31
N SER A 3 31.33 5.67 -18.63
CA SER A 3 32.42 5.81 -17.65
C SER A 3 32.09 6.81 -16.55
N PHE A 4 31.62 8.00 -16.92
CA PHE A 4 31.18 9.04 -15.98
C PHE A 4 30.05 8.55 -15.07
N LEU A 5 29.02 7.91 -15.64
CA LEU A 5 27.88 7.43 -14.87
C LEU A 5 28.29 6.37 -13.84
N THR A 6 29.18 5.45 -14.24
CA THR A 6 29.72 4.42 -13.33
C THR A 6 30.54 5.03 -12.21
N THR A 7 31.42 5.99 -12.50
CA THR A 7 32.22 6.67 -11.48
C THR A 7 31.34 7.48 -10.53
N PHE A 8 30.37 8.22 -11.06
CA PHE A 8 29.41 8.96 -10.25
C PHE A 8 28.60 8.05 -9.33
N GLN A 9 28.05 6.94 -9.86
CA GLN A 9 27.30 5.98 -9.06
C GLN A 9 28.16 5.33 -7.98
N SER A 10 29.41 5.00 -8.29
CA SER A 10 30.34 4.42 -7.32
C SER A 10 30.63 5.39 -6.17
N LEU A 11 30.94 6.65 -6.48
CA LEU A 11 31.15 7.70 -5.46
C LEU A 11 29.87 7.96 -4.67
N PHE A 12 28.72 8.03 -5.33
CA PHE A 12 27.43 8.27 -4.70
C PHE A 12 27.04 7.15 -3.73
N PHE A 13 27.17 5.88 -4.14
CA PHE A 13 26.86 4.75 -3.24
C PHE A 13 27.92 4.55 -2.16
N SER A 14 29.16 5.00 -2.38
CA SER A 14 30.18 5.03 -1.34
C SER A 14 29.89 6.09 -0.28
N ALA A 15 29.43 7.28 -0.67
CA ALA A 15 29.07 8.36 0.25
C ALA A 15 27.71 8.11 0.93
N PHE A 16 26.78 7.48 0.22
CA PHE A 16 25.42 7.19 0.67
C PHE A 16 25.12 5.68 0.53
N PRO A 17 25.70 4.83 1.40
CA PRO A 17 25.46 3.39 1.36
C PRO A 17 23.97 3.10 1.56
N LYS A 18 23.40 2.26 0.71
CA LYS A 18 21.99 1.85 0.81
C LYS A 18 21.81 0.93 2.00
N SER A 19 21.33 1.47 3.12
CA SER A 19 20.84 0.68 4.25
C SER A 19 19.42 0.17 3.94
N THR A 20 19.24 -1.15 3.92
CA THR A 20 17.89 -1.74 3.91
C THR A 20 17.40 -1.89 5.35
N PHE A 21 16.18 -1.43 5.60
CA PHE A 21 15.53 -1.59 6.91
C PHE A 21 14.16 -2.22 6.72
N THR A 22 13.78 -3.06 7.67
CA THR A 22 12.43 -3.61 7.75
C THR A 22 11.62 -2.77 8.72
N VAL A 23 10.54 -2.14 8.23
CA VAL A 23 9.59 -1.46 9.09
C VAL A 23 8.64 -2.51 9.65
N ASN A 24 8.92 -2.95 10.87
CA ASN A 24 8.02 -3.83 11.59
C ASN A 24 6.87 -2.99 12.15
N THR A 25 5.73 -3.02 11.47
CA THR A 25 4.51 -2.45 12.06
C THR A 25 3.95 -3.46 13.03
N LEU A 26 4.05 -3.18 14.34
CA LEU A 26 3.62 -4.05 15.45
C LEU A 26 2.16 -4.55 15.34
N ASN A 27 1.33 -3.95 14.48
CA ASN A 27 -0.10 -4.27 14.31
C ASN A 27 -0.51 -4.80 12.91
N ASN A 28 0.42 -5.05 11.97
CA ASN A 28 0.05 -5.37 10.57
C ASN A 28 -0.32 -6.84 10.28
N ASN A 29 -0.38 -7.71 11.29
CA ASN A 29 -0.55 -9.15 11.06
C ASN A 29 -1.94 -9.58 10.56
N LYS A 30 -2.92 -8.68 10.52
CA LYS A 30 -4.22 -8.98 9.89
C LYS A 30 -4.17 -8.61 8.41
N LYS A 31 -3.85 -9.60 7.57
CA LYS A 31 -4.07 -9.50 6.11
C LYS A 31 -5.51 -9.04 5.87
N LYS A 32 -5.68 -7.93 5.14
CA LYS A 32 -7.00 -7.42 4.75
C LYS A 32 -7.75 -8.49 3.96
N THR A 33 -8.76 -9.10 4.58
CA THR A 33 -9.50 -10.25 4.04
C THR A 33 -10.28 -9.93 2.77
N TRP A 34 -10.60 -8.66 2.54
CA TRP A 34 -11.40 -8.22 1.40
C TRP A 34 -10.61 -8.10 0.09
N ILE A 35 -9.28 -8.17 0.11
CA ILE A 35 -8.44 -8.02 -1.08
C ILE A 35 -8.25 -9.38 -1.77
N THR A 36 -9.05 -9.66 -2.79
CA THR A 36 -8.98 -10.91 -3.58
C THR A 36 -7.84 -10.90 -4.60
N LYS A 37 -7.47 -12.07 -5.12
CA LYS A 37 -6.48 -12.22 -6.21
C LYS A 37 -6.91 -11.42 -7.45
N GLU A 38 -8.19 -11.50 -7.81
CA GLU A 38 -8.77 -10.78 -8.94
C GLU A 38 -8.63 -9.26 -8.78
N LEU A 39 -8.92 -8.72 -7.59
CA LEU A 39 -8.74 -7.28 -7.33
C LEU A 39 -7.28 -6.84 -7.42
N LYS A 40 -6.33 -7.71 -7.06
CA LYS A 40 -4.89 -7.44 -7.23
C LYS A 40 -4.51 -7.40 -8.70
N GLU A 41 -4.99 -8.34 -9.50
CA GLU A 41 -4.75 -8.34 -10.95
C GLU A 41 -5.42 -7.14 -11.63
N ALA A 42 -6.65 -6.82 -11.28
CA ALA A 42 -7.34 -5.62 -11.76
C ALA A 42 -6.60 -4.33 -11.36
N SER A 43 -6.00 -4.29 -10.16
CA SER A 43 -5.16 -3.17 -9.71
C SER A 43 -3.88 -3.03 -10.55
N LYS A 44 -3.22 -4.15 -10.91
CA LYS A 44 -2.07 -4.15 -11.82
C LYS A 44 -2.48 -3.66 -13.21
N MET A 45 -3.59 -4.16 -13.75
CA MET A 45 -4.11 -3.75 -15.04
C MET A 45 -4.47 -2.25 -15.06
N LYS A 46 -5.11 -1.75 -14.00
CA LYS A 46 -5.41 -0.32 -13.84
C LYS A 46 -4.15 0.54 -13.94
N ARG A 47 -3.06 0.11 -13.28
CA ARG A 47 -1.77 0.82 -13.33
C ARG A 47 -1.17 0.80 -14.73
N LYS A 48 -1.19 -0.36 -15.41
CA LYS A 48 -0.74 -0.47 -16.81
C LYS A 48 -1.52 0.46 -17.74
N LEU A 49 -2.86 0.46 -17.65
CA LEU A 49 -3.71 1.33 -18.45
C LEU A 49 -3.47 2.82 -18.15
N PHE A 50 -3.22 3.17 -16.89
CA PHE A 50 -2.86 4.54 -16.51
C PHE A 50 -1.56 4.99 -17.17
N GLU A 51 -0.51 4.15 -17.15
CA GLU A 51 0.75 4.47 -17.82
C GLU A 51 0.56 4.65 -19.34
N ILE A 52 -0.21 3.78 -19.99
CA ILE A 52 -0.53 3.92 -21.42
C ILE A 52 -1.30 5.22 -21.68
N SER A 53 -2.24 5.58 -20.79
CA SER A 53 -3.07 6.78 -20.95
C SER A 53 -2.30 8.11 -20.93
N LYS A 54 -1.06 8.13 -20.40
CA LYS A 54 -0.23 9.33 -20.39
C LYS A 54 0.25 9.74 -21.77
N PHE A 55 0.44 8.77 -22.67
CA PHE A 55 0.99 8.99 -24.01
C PHE A 55 -0.05 8.73 -25.11
N ASN A 56 -1.24 8.24 -24.75
CA ASN A 56 -2.28 7.89 -25.71
C ASN A 56 -3.30 9.03 -25.83
N GLU A 57 -3.34 9.66 -26.99
CA GLU A 57 -4.26 10.77 -27.28
C GLU A 57 -5.65 10.32 -27.73
N CYS A 58 -5.81 9.05 -28.09
CA CYS A 58 -7.05 8.50 -28.64
C CYS A 58 -8.19 8.55 -27.61
N GLU A 59 -9.27 9.25 -27.97
CA GLU A 59 -10.40 9.49 -27.07
C GLU A 59 -11.16 8.19 -26.71
N SER A 60 -11.21 7.23 -27.63
CA SER A 60 -11.81 5.91 -27.37
C SER A 60 -11.06 5.16 -26.26
N PHE A 61 -9.73 5.24 -26.25
CA PHE A 61 -8.89 4.64 -25.22
C PHE A 61 -9.07 5.34 -23.87
N LYS A 62 -9.11 6.67 -23.84
CA LYS A 62 -9.36 7.45 -22.62
C LYS A 62 -10.71 7.09 -22.00
N ASN A 63 -11.76 6.96 -22.83
CA ASN A 63 -13.08 6.53 -22.39
C ASN A 63 -13.08 5.09 -21.85
N TYR A 64 -12.40 4.17 -22.54
CA TYR A 64 -12.21 2.80 -22.05
C TYR A 64 -11.54 2.78 -20.66
N PHE A 65 -10.44 3.51 -20.49
CA PHE A 65 -9.73 3.58 -19.22
C PHE A 65 -10.61 4.18 -18.10
N LYS A 66 -11.38 5.23 -18.41
CA LYS A 66 -12.32 5.85 -17.47
C LYS A 66 -13.39 4.86 -17.00
N GLN A 67 -13.96 4.09 -17.92
CA GLN A 67 -14.94 3.04 -17.60
C GLN A 67 -14.31 1.94 -16.74
N PHE A 68 -13.12 1.46 -17.12
CA PHE A 68 -12.37 0.45 -16.36
C PHE A 68 -12.09 0.92 -14.93
N LYS A 69 -11.58 2.15 -14.77
CA LYS A 69 -11.33 2.76 -13.45
C LYS A 69 -12.59 2.84 -12.60
N THR A 70 -13.71 3.21 -13.22
CA THR A 70 -15.02 3.31 -12.54
C THR A 70 -15.50 1.94 -12.06
N LYS A 71 -15.45 0.92 -12.93
CA LYS A 71 -15.77 -0.47 -12.58
C LYS A 71 -14.90 -0.98 -11.45
N TYR A 72 -13.58 -0.83 -11.58
CA TYR A 72 -12.63 -1.23 -10.53
C TYR A 72 -12.94 -0.59 -9.17
N ASN A 73 -13.24 0.72 -9.14
CA ASN A 73 -13.59 1.40 -7.90
C ASN A 73 -14.89 0.86 -7.29
N LYS A 74 -15.87 0.50 -8.12
CA LYS A 74 -17.12 -0.14 -7.67
C LYS A 74 -16.85 -1.52 -7.08
N ASP A 75 -16.01 -2.32 -7.73
CA ASP A 75 -15.64 -3.65 -7.27
C ASP A 75 -14.92 -3.59 -5.92
N ILE A 76 -13.99 -2.64 -5.73
CA ILE A 76 -13.32 -2.39 -4.44
C ILE A 76 -14.34 -2.07 -3.33
N LYS A 77 -15.28 -1.16 -3.60
CA LYS A 77 -16.33 -0.80 -2.62
C LYS A 77 -17.19 -2.00 -2.26
N ASN A 78 -17.58 -2.80 -3.26
CA ASN A 78 -18.38 -4.00 -3.05
C ASN A 78 -17.65 -5.07 -2.24
N SER A 79 -16.39 -5.35 -2.55
CA SER A 79 -15.60 -6.34 -1.81
C SER A 79 -15.38 -5.92 -0.36
N LYS A 80 -15.09 -4.64 -0.10
CA LYS A 80 -15.04 -4.09 1.27
C LYS A 80 -16.36 -4.27 1.99
N ARG A 81 -17.47 -3.83 1.38
CA ARG A 81 -18.83 -3.94 1.95
C ARG A 81 -19.16 -5.39 2.29
N GLN A 82 -18.86 -6.32 1.39
CA GLN A 82 -19.13 -7.74 1.60
C GLN A 82 -18.30 -8.32 2.74
N SER A 83 -17.03 -7.94 2.85
CA SER A 83 -16.18 -8.36 3.96
C SER A 83 -16.65 -7.80 5.29
N ASN A 84 -17.03 -6.52 5.34
CA ASN A 84 -17.55 -5.90 6.56
C ASN A 84 -18.89 -6.53 6.97
N LYS A 85 -19.78 -6.78 6.00
CA LYS A 85 -21.04 -7.51 6.23
C LYS A 85 -20.78 -8.89 6.82
N LYS A 86 -19.86 -9.66 6.23
CA LYS A 86 -19.46 -10.98 6.74
C LYS A 86 -18.90 -10.89 8.16
N LEU A 87 -18.01 -9.93 8.43
CA LEU A 87 -17.43 -9.72 9.75
C LEU A 87 -18.51 -9.48 10.81
N ILE A 88 -19.47 -8.61 10.52
CA ILE A 88 -20.56 -8.28 11.45
C ILE A 88 -21.46 -9.51 11.69
N LEU A 89 -21.89 -10.18 10.62
CA LEU A 89 -22.80 -11.34 10.71
C LEU A 89 -22.17 -12.55 11.41
N THR A 90 -20.87 -12.78 11.24
CA THR A 90 -20.16 -13.90 11.86
C THR A 90 -19.65 -13.60 13.28
N SER A 91 -19.78 -12.35 13.75
CA SER A 91 -19.27 -11.94 15.04
C SER A 91 -20.16 -12.40 16.19
N LYS A 92 -19.53 -12.87 17.28
CA LYS A 92 -20.25 -13.17 18.54
C LYS A 92 -20.87 -11.92 19.16
N ASN A 93 -20.26 -10.75 18.94
CA ASN A 93 -20.74 -9.46 19.45
C ASN A 93 -20.86 -8.46 18.28
N VAL A 94 -22.08 -8.35 17.78
CA VAL A 94 -22.46 -7.55 16.60
C VAL A 94 -22.19 -6.06 16.83
N SER A 95 -22.54 -5.52 18.00
CA SER A 95 -22.34 -4.11 18.34
C SER A 95 -20.86 -3.75 18.32
N LYS A 96 -20.00 -4.57 18.94
CA LYS A 96 -18.56 -4.37 18.95
C LYS A 96 -17.97 -4.47 17.54
N ALA A 97 -18.38 -5.46 16.75
CA ALA A 97 -17.90 -5.62 15.37
C ALA A 97 -18.30 -4.43 14.48
N THR A 98 -19.53 -3.94 14.63
CA THR A 98 -20.03 -2.76 13.90
C THR A 98 -19.23 -1.52 14.26
N TRP A 99 -19.00 -1.28 15.56
CA TRP A 99 -18.17 -0.16 16.02
C TRP A 99 -16.72 -0.25 15.53
N LEU A 100 -16.15 -1.46 15.42
CA LEU A 100 -14.81 -1.66 14.85
C LEU A 100 -14.77 -1.25 13.36
N VAL A 101 -15.77 -1.64 12.57
CA VAL A 101 -15.89 -1.23 11.16
C VAL A 101 -15.98 0.29 11.04
N VAL A 102 -16.85 0.94 11.84
CA VAL A 102 -16.99 2.40 11.83
C VAL A 102 -15.66 3.09 12.17
N LYS A 103 -14.97 2.61 13.21
CA LYS A 103 -13.65 3.15 13.60
C LYS A 103 -12.60 2.98 12.50
N GLU A 104 -12.61 1.86 11.78
CA GLU A 104 -11.71 1.61 10.65
C GLU A 104 -11.98 2.56 9.47
N GLU A 105 -13.25 2.75 9.08
CA GLU A 105 -13.62 3.62 7.97
C GLU A 105 -13.39 5.11 8.27
N LEU A 106 -13.53 5.53 9.54
CA LEU A 106 -13.24 6.90 9.98
C LEU A 106 -11.75 7.18 10.19
N GLY A 107 -10.88 6.18 10.03
CA GLY A 107 -9.44 6.34 10.28
C GLY A 107 -9.10 6.65 11.75
N SER A 108 -10.01 6.34 12.68
CA SER A 108 -9.84 6.64 14.11
C SER A 108 -8.79 5.75 14.81
N TRP A 109 -8.14 4.85 14.08
CA TRP A 109 -6.98 4.09 14.54
C TRP A 109 -5.73 4.96 14.50
N ARG A 110 -5.66 5.99 15.34
CA ARG A 110 -4.37 6.57 15.73
C ARG A 110 -3.70 5.59 16.71
N ASN A 111 -3.24 4.45 16.21
CA ASN A 111 -2.15 3.79 16.92
C ASN A 111 -1.00 4.80 16.90
N LYS A 112 -0.39 5.09 18.07
CA LYS A 112 0.98 5.63 18.09
C LYS A 112 1.78 4.63 17.25
N ILE A 113 2.05 4.96 15.99
CA ILE A 113 2.90 4.12 15.15
C ILE A 113 4.29 4.34 15.72
N CYS A 114 4.67 3.52 16.70
CA CYS A 114 6.05 3.42 17.12
C CYS A 114 6.73 2.65 15.99
N HIS A 115 7.37 3.38 15.09
CA HIS A 115 8.21 2.77 14.07
C HIS A 115 9.46 2.24 14.77
N GLU A 116 9.51 0.92 14.93
CA GLU A 116 10.74 0.25 15.34
C GLU A 116 11.53 -0.08 14.09
N ILE A 117 12.70 0.53 13.97
CA ILE A 117 13.60 0.29 12.85
C ILE A 117 14.52 -0.85 13.29
N ASN A 118 14.42 -2.01 12.65
CA ASN A 118 15.37 -3.09 12.88
C ASN A 118 16.48 -3.00 11.82
N MET A 119 17.71 -2.81 12.28
CA MET A 119 18.91 -2.83 11.44
C MET A 119 19.89 -3.86 12.02
N ASN A 120 20.23 -4.88 11.23
CA ASN A 120 21.16 -5.95 11.61
C ASN A 120 20.84 -6.63 12.96
N GLY A 121 19.56 -6.83 13.28
CA GLY A 121 19.11 -7.49 14.50
C GLY A 121 19.02 -6.59 15.73
N LYS A 122 19.35 -5.29 15.62
CA LYS A 122 19.18 -4.30 16.68
C LYS A 122 18.01 -3.37 16.39
N THR A 123 17.17 -3.14 17.40
CA THR A 123 16.07 -2.17 17.33
C THR A 123 16.61 -0.77 17.60
N ILE A 124 16.40 0.13 16.63
CA ILE A 124 16.82 1.53 16.68
C ILE A 124 15.57 2.39 16.82
N HIS A 125 15.55 3.23 17.85
CA HIS A 125 14.49 4.22 18.10
C HIS A 125 14.93 5.66 17.82
N ASN A 126 16.25 5.90 17.69
CA ASN A 126 16.82 7.22 17.51
C ASN A 126 17.18 7.46 16.02
N PRO A 127 16.59 8.47 15.35
CA PRO A 127 16.91 8.82 13.96
C PRO A 127 18.40 9.14 13.73
N THR A 128 19.11 9.68 14.74
CA THR A 128 20.52 10.04 14.57
C THR A 128 21.44 8.83 14.52
N ALA A 129 20.98 7.64 14.92
CA ALA A 129 21.75 6.39 14.78
C ALA A 129 21.74 5.83 13.34
N ILE A 130 20.96 6.44 12.45
CA ILE A 130 20.81 6.07 11.03
C ILE A 130 21.43 7.14 10.11
N SER A 131 21.67 8.33 10.66
CA SER A 131 22.37 9.43 10.00
C SER A 131 23.86 9.28 10.24
N ASN A 132 24.63 8.88 9.22
CA ASN A 132 26.07 9.16 9.17
C ASN A 132 26.29 10.64 8.83
#